data_AF-L9YU71-F1
#
_entry.id   AF-L9YU71-F1
#
_cell.length_a   1.000
_cell.length_b   1.000
_cell.length_c   1.000
_cell.angle_alpha   90.00
_cell.angle_beta   90.00
_cell.angle_gamma   90.00
#
_symmetry.space_group_name_H-M   'P 1'
#
loop_
_entity.id
_entity.type
_entity.pdbx_description
1 polymer ?
#
loop_
_entity_poly.entity_id
_entity_poly.type
_entity_poly.pdbx_seq_one_letter_code
_entity_poly.pdbx_strand_id
1 'polypeptide(L)'
;IDILDVRKSGAPRAAVYRDDQFQVDHKGRLFVAQSGDYGFLTTTGRPEFDEDDGLGTPRSLRVVRRAGETPMRTLLEQVYWLSESHVGSAQRSTRLPITTYYADRCAEHAREGYLVNGELIRGVPYL
;
A
#
# COMPACT_ATOMS: atom_id res chain seq x y z
N ILE A 1 -1.02 15.34 15.66
CA ILE A 1 -0.09 14.27 15.22
C ILE A 1 -0.91 12.99 15.16
N ASP A 2 -0.85 12.28 14.04
CA ASP A 2 -1.54 11.00 13.86
C ASP A 2 -0.53 9.84 13.88
N ILE A 3 -0.93 8.71 14.47
CA ILE A 3 -0.13 7.46 14.51
C ILE A 3 -0.98 6.36 13.87
N LEU A 4 -0.44 5.70 12.85
CA LEU A 4 -1.14 4.70 12.05
C LEU A 4 -0.40 3.37 12.00
N ASP A 5 -1.14 2.26 12.09
CA ASP A 5 -0.66 0.96 11.62
C ASP A 5 -1.13 0.74 10.17
N VAL A 6 -0.21 0.42 9.26
CA VAL A 6 -0.53 -0.06 7.90
C VAL A 6 -0.24 -1.55 7.81
N ARG A 7 -1.29 -2.38 7.74
CA ARG A 7 -1.17 -3.85 7.82
C ARG A 7 -1.35 -4.52 6.46
N LYS A 8 -0.34 -5.29 6.05
CA LYS A 8 -0.29 -6.05 4.78
C LYS A 8 -1.12 -7.34 4.81
N SER A 9 -1.39 -7.87 6.00
CA SER A 9 -2.05 -9.15 6.25
C SER A 9 -3.28 -9.01 7.14
N GLY A 10 -4.18 -9.99 7.08
CA GLY A 10 -5.42 -10.00 7.87
C GLY A 10 -6.50 -9.03 7.37
N ALA A 11 -6.30 -8.40 6.21
CA ALA A 11 -7.31 -7.59 5.54
C ALA A 11 -8.13 -8.45 4.55
N PRO A 12 -9.43 -8.16 4.36
CA PRO A 12 -10.25 -8.85 3.39
C PRO A 12 -9.77 -8.55 1.96
N ARG A 13 -10.20 -9.38 1.01
CA ARG A 13 -10.07 -9.06 -0.42
C ARG A 13 -11.24 -8.18 -0.85
N ALA A 14 -10.99 -7.31 -1.82
CA ALA A 14 -12.01 -6.44 -2.38
C ALA A 14 -12.16 -6.74 -3.87
N ALA A 15 -13.39 -6.91 -4.31
CA ALA A 15 -13.79 -7.12 -5.69
C ALA A 15 -15.06 -6.30 -5.96
N VAL A 16 -15.34 -6.06 -7.24
CA VAL A 16 -16.63 -5.52 -7.67
C VAL A 16 -17.49 -6.65 -8.22
N TYR A 17 -18.78 -6.69 -7.88
CA TYR A 17 -19.71 -7.66 -8.44
C TYR A 17 -20.48 -7.04 -9.60
N ARG A 18 -20.30 -7.58 -10.81
CA ARG A 18 -20.92 -7.12 -12.07
C ARG A 18 -21.14 -8.31 -12.99
N ASP A 19 -22.24 -8.29 -13.74
CA ASP A 19 -22.55 -9.33 -14.73
C ASP A 19 -22.52 -10.75 -14.15
N ASP A 20 -23.09 -10.90 -12.95
CA ASP A 20 -23.09 -12.14 -12.14
C ASP A 20 -21.70 -12.69 -11.77
N GLN A 21 -20.65 -11.87 -11.88
CA GLN A 21 -19.26 -12.28 -11.61
C GLN A 21 -18.52 -11.30 -10.69
N PHE A 22 -17.54 -11.82 -9.96
CA PHE A 22 -16.60 -11.00 -9.21
C PHE A 22 -15.43 -10.59 -10.10
N GLN A 23 -15.23 -9.29 -10.24
CA GLN A 23 -14.23 -8.67 -11.08
C GLN A 23 -13.20 -7.89 -10.24
N VAL A 24 -11.99 -7.76 -10.77
CA VAL A 24 -10.92 -6.90 -10.26
C VAL A 24 -11.38 -5.45 -10.39
N ASP A 25 -11.36 -4.75 -9.26
CA ASP A 25 -11.77 -3.36 -9.18
C ASP A 25 -10.61 -2.41 -9.51
N HIS A 26 -10.94 -1.13 -9.70
CA HIS A 26 -9.93 -0.08 -9.73
C HIS A 26 -9.26 0.08 -8.36
N LYS A 27 -7.96 0.40 -8.37
CA LYS A 27 -7.27 0.84 -7.16
C LYS A 27 -7.87 2.14 -6.63
N GLY A 28 -7.67 2.40 -5.34
CA GLY A 28 -8.19 3.59 -4.65
C GLY A 28 -9.56 3.41 -3.99
N ARG A 29 -10.11 2.19 -3.91
CA ARG A 29 -11.38 1.95 -3.22
C ARG A 29 -11.17 1.93 -1.71
N LEU A 30 -11.95 2.76 -1.01
CA LEU A 30 -11.87 3.00 0.43
C LEU A 30 -13.09 2.43 1.15
N PHE A 31 -12.85 1.78 2.28
CA PHE A 31 -13.89 1.34 3.21
C PHE A 31 -13.56 1.87 4.60
N VAL A 32 -14.46 2.65 5.19
CA VAL A 32 -14.28 3.19 6.56
C VAL A 32 -15.17 2.39 7.50
N ALA A 33 -14.59 1.88 8.59
CA ALA A 33 -15.38 1.21 9.62
C ALA A 33 -16.32 2.21 10.30
N GLN A 34 -17.48 1.74 10.76
CA GLN A 34 -18.46 2.60 11.44
C GLN A 34 -17.88 3.31 12.68
N SER A 35 -16.94 2.69 13.39
CA SER A 35 -16.26 3.33 14.54
C SER A 35 -15.33 4.48 14.13
N GLY A 36 -14.89 4.52 12.87
CA GLY A 36 -13.90 5.48 12.38
C GLY A 36 -12.45 5.16 12.77
N ASP A 37 -12.18 4.08 13.51
CA ASP A 37 -10.83 3.77 14.02
C ASP A 37 -9.96 2.99 13.05
N TYR A 38 -10.57 2.37 12.05
CA TYR A 38 -9.85 1.68 11.00
C TYR A 38 -10.61 1.74 9.67
N GLY A 39 -9.88 1.42 8.60
CA GLY A 39 -10.45 1.25 7.28
C GLY A 39 -9.65 0.27 6.44
N PHE A 40 -10.17 0.02 5.25
CA PHE A 40 -9.53 -0.80 4.23
C PHE A 40 -9.34 0.02 2.96
N LEU A 41 -8.24 -0.25 2.26
CA LEU A 41 -7.87 0.43 1.02
C LEU A 41 -7.31 -0.59 0.02
N THR A 42 -7.76 -0.53 -1.23
CA THR A 42 -7.09 -1.20 -2.35
C THR A 42 -6.06 -0.25 -2.96
N THR A 43 -4.78 -0.62 -2.92
CA THR A 43 -3.69 0.13 -3.59
C THR A 43 -3.29 -0.45 -4.94
N THR A 44 -3.84 -1.62 -5.27
CA THR A 44 -3.51 -2.44 -6.43
C THR A 44 -4.81 -2.87 -7.12
N GLY A 45 -4.83 -2.91 -8.44
CA GLY A 45 -5.99 -3.27 -9.26
C GLY A 45 -5.92 -2.57 -10.61
N ARG A 46 -7.06 -2.38 -11.27
CA ARG A 46 -7.13 -1.63 -12.54
C ARG A 46 -6.61 -0.19 -12.34
N PRO A 47 -5.84 0.39 -13.29
CA PRO A 47 -5.48 -0.16 -14.60
C PRO A 47 -4.19 -0.98 -14.63
N GLU A 48 -3.55 -1.26 -13.49
CA GLU A 48 -2.21 -1.89 -13.47
C GLU A 48 -2.24 -3.39 -13.73
N PHE A 49 -3.35 -4.03 -13.40
CA PHE A 49 -3.67 -5.40 -13.77
C PHE A 49 -5.18 -5.63 -13.68
N ASP A 50 -5.63 -6.71 -14.29
CA ASP A 50 -7.00 -7.18 -14.23
C ASP A 50 -7.11 -8.72 -14.21
N GLU A 51 -8.27 -9.26 -14.61
CA GLU A 51 -8.53 -10.69 -14.64
C GLU A 51 -7.61 -11.43 -15.61
N ASP A 52 -7.20 -10.80 -16.71
CA ASP A 52 -6.39 -11.43 -17.77
C ASP A 52 -4.95 -11.68 -17.30
N ASP A 53 -4.46 -10.92 -16.31
CA ASP A 53 -3.14 -11.12 -15.71
C ASP A 53 -3.05 -12.37 -14.82
N GLY A 54 -4.17 -12.97 -14.41
CA GLY A 54 -4.19 -14.17 -13.56
C GLY A 54 -3.65 -13.97 -12.13
N LEU A 55 -3.47 -12.72 -11.68
CA LEU A 55 -2.91 -12.38 -10.36
C LEU A 55 -3.92 -12.54 -9.19
N GLY A 56 -5.18 -12.78 -9.53
CA GLY A 56 -6.29 -12.93 -8.59
C GLY A 56 -6.74 -11.60 -7.95
N THR A 57 -7.73 -11.67 -7.06
CA THR A 57 -8.36 -10.48 -6.48
C THR A 57 -7.39 -9.68 -5.58
N PRO A 58 -7.30 -8.34 -5.74
CA PRO A 58 -6.48 -7.48 -4.91
C PRO A 58 -6.63 -7.72 -3.40
N ARG A 59 -5.49 -7.77 -2.70
CA ARG A 59 -5.46 -7.82 -1.24
C ARG A 59 -5.40 -6.41 -0.69
N SER A 60 -6.49 -5.97 -0.06
CA SER A 60 -6.54 -4.66 0.58
C SER A 60 -5.49 -4.51 1.69
N LEU A 61 -5.19 -3.27 2.05
CA LEU A 61 -4.49 -2.91 3.27
C LEU A 61 -5.52 -2.59 4.35
N ARG A 62 -5.23 -2.96 5.60
CA ARG A 62 -5.94 -2.43 6.76
C ARG A 62 -5.15 -1.29 7.36
N VAL A 63 -5.76 -0.12 7.47
CA VAL A 63 -5.19 1.06 8.15
C VAL A 63 -5.89 1.22 9.49
N VAL A 64 -5.13 1.31 10.58
CA VAL A 64 -5.66 1.47 11.94
C VAL A 64 -5.09 2.74 12.55
N ARG A 65 -5.96 3.64 13.03
CA ARG A 65 -5.55 4.82 13.77
C ARG A 65 -5.28 4.43 15.23
N ARG A 66 -4.07 4.72 15.70
CA ARG A 66 -3.63 4.50 17.08
C ARG A 66 -3.72 5.77 17.92
N ALA A 67 -3.49 6.93 17.30
CA ALA A 67 -3.65 8.24 17.90
C ALA A 67 -3.90 9.28 16.82
N GLY A 68 -4.47 10.42 17.22
CA GLY A 68 -4.76 11.56 16.34
C GLY A 68 -6.24 11.69 15.99
N GLU A 69 -6.60 12.85 15.46
CA GLU A 69 -7.99 13.27 15.23
C GLU A 69 -8.32 13.40 13.74
N THR A 70 -7.35 13.18 12.85
CA THR A 70 -7.58 13.32 11.41
C THR A 70 -8.66 12.31 10.98
N PRO A 71 -9.64 12.71 10.14
CA PRO A 71 -10.67 11.80 9.67
C PRO A 71 -10.09 10.58 8.95
N MET A 72 -10.62 9.39 9.25
CA MET A 72 -10.13 8.12 8.66
C MET A 72 -10.14 8.14 7.14
N ARG A 73 -11.14 8.77 6.51
CA ARG A 73 -11.16 8.96 5.06
C ARG A 73 -9.90 9.68 4.55
N THR A 74 -9.55 10.80 5.18
CA THR A 74 -8.35 11.57 4.84
C THR A 74 -7.07 10.76 5.05
N LEU A 75 -7.00 10.00 6.14
CA LEU A 75 -5.85 9.10 6.41
C LEU A 75 -5.72 8.01 5.33
N LEU A 76 -6.82 7.40 4.90
CA LEU A 76 -6.81 6.41 3.82
C LEU A 76 -6.39 7.02 2.47
N GLU A 77 -6.88 8.22 2.15
CA GLU A 77 -6.48 8.95 0.95
C GLU A 77 -4.99 9.27 0.95
N GLN A 78 -4.44 9.71 2.09
CA GLN A 78 -3.00 9.95 2.24
C GLN A 78 -2.19 8.67 2.05
N VAL A 79 -2.62 7.54 2.64
CA VAL A 79 -1.96 6.24 2.45
C VAL A 79 -1.99 5.81 0.98
N TYR A 80 -3.10 6.04 0.28
CA TYR A 80 -3.21 5.77 -1.16
C TYR A 80 -2.26 6.65 -1.98
N TRP A 81 -2.25 7.96 -1.77
CA TRP A 81 -1.35 8.83 -2.53
C TRP A 81 0.11 8.53 -2.26
N LEU A 82 0.46 8.15 -1.03
CA LEU A 82 1.80 7.67 -0.70
C LEU A 82 2.13 6.32 -1.38
N SER A 83 1.15 5.46 -1.67
CA SER A 83 1.40 4.22 -2.42
C SER A 83 1.62 4.49 -3.91
N GLU A 84 0.98 5.54 -4.43
CA GLU A 84 1.17 6.05 -5.80
C GLU A 84 2.47 6.83 -6.00
N SER A 85 3.10 7.30 -4.92
CA SER A 85 4.30 8.16 -4.97
C SER A 85 5.61 7.40 -5.15
N HIS A 86 5.56 6.13 -5.56
CA HIS A 86 6.77 5.35 -5.81
C HIS A 86 7.52 5.88 -7.04
N VAL A 87 8.79 6.24 -6.87
CA VAL A 87 9.64 6.79 -7.95
C VAL A 87 10.42 5.73 -8.71
N GLY A 88 10.48 4.49 -8.20
CA GLY A 88 11.24 3.40 -8.82
C GLY A 88 10.53 2.72 -10.00
N SER A 89 9.29 3.09 -10.30
CA SER A 89 8.55 2.63 -11.47
C SER A 89 7.54 3.68 -11.90
N ALA A 90 7.52 4.01 -13.19
CA ALA A 90 6.52 4.89 -13.78
C ALA A 90 5.20 4.17 -14.13
N GLN A 91 5.21 2.82 -14.17
CA GLN A 91 4.10 2.01 -14.68
C GLN A 91 3.33 1.26 -13.58
N ARG A 92 3.93 1.08 -12.40
CA ARG A 92 3.30 0.34 -11.29
C ARG A 92 3.54 1.07 -9.98
N SER A 93 2.46 1.32 -9.25
CA SER A 93 2.55 1.80 -7.88
C SER A 93 3.01 0.68 -6.95
N THR A 94 3.48 1.06 -5.77
CA THR A 94 3.81 0.07 -4.73
C THR A 94 2.56 -0.26 -3.95
N ARG A 95 2.36 -1.53 -3.59
CA ARG A 95 1.22 -1.92 -2.74
C ARG A 95 1.21 -1.18 -1.40
N LEU A 96 2.39 -0.86 -0.85
CA LEU A 96 2.55 -0.14 0.41
C LEU A 96 2.76 1.36 0.15
N PRO A 97 2.40 2.24 1.10
CA PRO A 97 2.83 3.63 1.04
C PRO A 97 4.35 3.71 1.09
N ILE A 98 4.96 4.65 0.36
CA ILE A 98 6.43 4.80 0.28
C ILE A 98 7.12 4.90 1.64
N THR A 99 6.43 5.46 2.65
CA THR A 99 6.91 5.55 4.03
C THR A 99 7.19 4.19 4.65
N THR A 100 6.34 3.19 4.39
CA THR A 100 6.56 1.81 4.83
C THR A 100 7.39 1.03 3.81
N TYR A 101 7.14 1.21 2.52
CA TYR A 101 7.82 0.45 1.46
C TYR A 101 9.33 0.66 1.46
N TYR A 102 9.80 1.90 1.49
CA TYR A 102 11.25 2.14 1.49
C TYR A 102 11.90 1.76 2.81
N ALA A 103 11.20 1.88 3.94
CA ALA A 103 11.69 1.34 5.21
C ALA A 103 11.88 -0.19 5.15
N ASP A 104 10.93 -0.92 4.54
CA ASP A 104 10.98 -2.37 4.32
C ASP A 104 12.19 -2.74 3.43
N ARG A 105 12.40 -2.00 2.33
CA ARG A 105 13.54 -2.19 1.42
C ARG A 105 14.89 -1.89 2.09
N CYS A 106 15.00 -0.80 2.85
CA CYS A 106 16.21 -0.49 3.60
C CYS A 106 16.54 -1.58 4.62
N ALA A 107 15.53 -2.11 5.33
CA ALA A 107 15.73 -3.19 6.29
C ALA A 107 16.14 -4.51 5.60
N GLU A 108 15.59 -4.80 4.43
CA GLU A 108 16.01 -5.91 3.58
C GLU A 108 17.47 -5.78 3.13
N HIS A 109 17.86 -4.61 2.62
CA HIS A 109 19.24 -4.38 2.19
C HIS A 109 20.23 -4.40 3.35
N ALA A 110 19.83 -3.91 4.53
CA ALA A 110 20.61 -4.05 5.76
C ALA A 110 20.86 -5.52 6.09
N ARG A 111 19.80 -6.34 6.03
CA ARG A 111 19.86 -7.79 6.29
C ARG A 111 20.73 -8.52 5.27
N GLU A 112 20.73 -8.07 4.02
CA GLU A 112 21.56 -8.62 2.93
C GLU A 112 23.03 -8.17 3.01
N GLY A 113 23.37 -7.29 3.95
CA GLY A 113 24.74 -6.82 4.17
C GLY A 113 25.17 -5.67 3.27
N TYR A 114 24.25 -5.05 2.53
CA TYR A 114 24.55 -3.88 1.69
C TYR A 114 24.80 -2.60 2.51
N LEU A 115 24.37 -2.58 3.77
CA LEU A 115 24.78 -1.54 4.71
C LEU A 115 26.16 -1.88 5.27
N VAL A 116 27.19 -1.53 4.51
CA VAL A 116 28.60 -1.57 4.94
C VAL A 116 28.82 -0.59 6.10
N ASN A 117 29.29 -1.11 7.23
CA ASN A 117 29.63 -0.33 8.43
C ASN A 117 30.56 0.85 8.08
N GLY A 118 30.00 2.06 8.03
CA GLY A 118 30.76 3.31 7.93
C GLY A 118 31.11 3.79 6.53
N GLU A 119 30.66 3.13 5.47
CA GLU A 119 30.90 3.61 4.09
C GLU A 119 29.69 4.38 3.53
N LEU A 120 29.94 5.61 3.08
CA LEU A 120 28.93 6.46 2.43
C LEU A 120 28.75 6.01 0.98
N ILE A 121 27.64 5.34 0.66
CA ILE A 121 27.29 5.04 -0.73
C ILE A 121 26.95 6.36 -1.44
N ARG A 122 27.77 6.74 -2.43
CA ARG A 122 27.51 7.89 -3.31
C ARG A 122 26.82 7.41 -4.58
N GLY A 123 25.53 7.67 -4.70
CA GLY A 123 24.74 7.30 -5.88
C GLY A 123 23.32 6.92 -5.50
N VAL A 124 22.50 6.61 -6.49
CA VAL A 124 21.12 6.20 -6.27
C VAL A 124 21.06 4.69 -6.08
N PRO A 125 20.53 4.17 -4.94
CA PRO A 125 20.59 2.76 -4.61
C PRO A 125 19.44 2.04 -5.31
N TYR A 126 19.62 1.70 -6.58
CA TYR A 126 18.78 0.71 -7.25
C TYR A 126 19.69 -0.27 -7.99
N LEU A 127 19.46 -1.56 -7.78
CA LEU A 127 19.91 -2.64 -8.67
C LEU A 127 18.81 -2.92 -9.69
#